data_AF-E4ME60-F1
#
_entry.id   AF-E4ME60-F1
#
_cell.length_a   1.000
_cell.length_b   1.000
_cell.length_c   1.000
_cell.angle_alpha   90.00
_cell.angle_beta   90.00
_cell.angle_gamma   90.00
#
_symmetry.space_group_name_H-M   'P 1'
#
loop_
_entity.id
_entity.type
_entity.pdbx_description
1 polymer ?
#
loop_
_entity_poly.entity_id
_entity_poly.type
_entity_poly.pdbx_seq_one_letter_code
_entity_poly.pdbx_strand_id
1 'polypeptide(L)'
;MRITRECDHTRNWISGDGETQTDTDLPTVIGHYCNMPLMLEWKSKSKPWGVGEMGMCYAGTPAHVSVVNGDRAFESQEGRMEGLAGEAFETISMQRGLDACYASISNLAWYGVQPLEIGLDDITRPVEAEDGIWFGPYREGVPGVQPERLGPYTTTFNPGYDPRLPLYRPWALFEGVKAAFSDTYAALPNKWAVRKHTGISEPVPAARDVVWISADPESKAERQFEELSVAFRPLDTRRNQLILLDGIRPAEDPALVERLRAALGAGSTLLVWNISPAALPLVEKLGGHAVTLTPRNAASYIIRGRHSLLNGQDLSTLYFNERTKEPVSSFVMTSGDAYATLLDPCNTDWSKWNYQEENIKTGQVLRSERESKPLGSVLLRSEAGRGELLLSAIDPFVLGNKGSALIHEMLHNLGARFNGRPRHIPAALDRNGTVVHALLSGTYAGGSMDEVMARDYLAGRYWGAMDSNEEGFWNFETMNLKGEQKDCAVYLSFWLFSPRSLVNLLLEPNMPRLDLEFAADDKLAVYVNGNLLDNAVKRQDNPALPQRIEGIPLEKGWNHVLLKVGQLWGGWNGRFRFTATDPAYMRQLESVIMQ
;
A
#
# COMPACT_ATOMS: atom_id res chain seq x y z
N MET A 1 -17.26 36.43 -22.01
CA MET A 1 -18.66 36.61 -22.44
C MET A 1 -18.81 37.01 -23.90
N ARG A 2 -18.03 37.98 -24.42
CA ARG A 2 -18.14 38.43 -25.83
C ARG A 2 -17.89 37.30 -26.83
N ILE A 3 -16.78 36.57 -26.70
CA ILE A 3 -16.43 35.43 -27.57
C ILE A 3 -17.53 34.36 -27.55
N THR A 4 -18.04 33.99 -26.38
CA THR A 4 -19.10 32.97 -26.28
C THR A 4 -20.42 33.40 -26.89
N ARG A 5 -20.81 34.69 -26.73
CA ARG A 5 -22.01 35.23 -27.38
C ARG A 5 -21.85 35.41 -28.89
N GLU A 6 -20.63 35.63 -29.38
CA GLU A 6 -20.33 35.67 -30.82
C GLU A 6 -20.46 34.27 -31.45
N CYS A 7 -20.13 33.20 -30.71
CA CYS A 7 -20.26 31.82 -31.18
C CYS A 7 -21.65 31.20 -30.94
N ASP A 8 -22.32 31.57 -29.85
CA ASP A 8 -23.66 31.10 -29.49
C ASP A 8 -24.42 32.22 -28.75
N HIS A 9 -25.28 32.92 -29.49
CA HIS A 9 -26.09 34.03 -28.97
C HIS A 9 -27.10 33.61 -27.89
N THR A 10 -27.38 32.31 -27.73
CA THR A 10 -28.31 31.80 -26.71
C THR A 10 -27.63 31.57 -25.35
N ARG A 11 -26.29 31.55 -25.32
CA ARG A 11 -25.50 31.32 -24.11
C ARG A 11 -25.32 32.62 -23.32
N ASN A 12 -26.20 32.82 -22.33
CA ASN A 12 -26.27 34.03 -21.52
C ASN A 12 -25.25 34.12 -20.36
N TRP A 13 -24.49 33.06 -20.10
CA TRP A 13 -23.49 32.97 -19.03
C TRP A 13 -22.32 32.09 -19.47
N ILE A 14 -21.22 32.16 -18.72
CA ILE A 14 -20.04 31.30 -18.86
C ILE A 14 -19.59 30.86 -17.47
N SER A 15 -19.04 29.66 -17.39
CA SER A 15 -18.34 29.14 -16.23
C SER A 15 -17.01 28.54 -16.67
N GLY A 16 -16.03 28.54 -15.77
CA GLY A 16 -14.83 27.73 -15.87
C GLY A 16 -14.95 26.45 -15.05
N ASP A 17 -14.24 25.42 -15.50
CA ASP A 17 -14.02 24.21 -14.72
C ASP A 17 -12.98 24.52 -13.63
N GLY A 18 -13.35 24.39 -12.35
CA GLY A 18 -12.47 24.75 -11.22
C GLY A 18 -12.04 26.22 -11.17
N GLU A 19 -12.89 27.16 -11.62
CA GLU A 19 -12.54 28.59 -11.77
C GLU A 19 -12.09 29.26 -10.47
N THR A 20 -12.38 28.67 -9.32
CA THR A 20 -11.93 29.12 -7.99
C THR A 20 -10.43 28.97 -7.75
N GLN A 21 -9.69 28.32 -8.64
CA GLN A 21 -8.24 28.11 -8.51
C GLN A 21 -7.41 29.34 -8.92
N THR A 22 -8.02 30.34 -9.55
CA THR A 22 -7.37 31.58 -9.99
C THR A 22 -8.34 32.75 -9.85
N ASP A 23 -7.81 33.97 -9.71
CA ASP A 23 -8.66 35.16 -9.68
C ASP A 23 -9.39 35.33 -11.01
N THR A 24 -10.71 35.52 -10.94
CA THR A 24 -11.57 35.55 -12.12
C THR A 24 -12.75 36.50 -11.95
N ASP A 25 -13.17 37.13 -13.04
CA ASP A 25 -14.35 38.01 -13.13
C ASP A 25 -15.60 37.29 -13.66
N LEU A 26 -15.55 35.96 -13.77
CA LEU A 26 -16.64 35.15 -14.30
C LEU A 26 -17.96 35.38 -13.53
N PRO A 27 -19.12 35.31 -14.22
CA PRO A 27 -20.42 35.58 -13.62
C PRO A 27 -20.93 34.48 -12.68
N THR A 28 -20.17 33.38 -12.51
CA THR A 28 -20.46 32.23 -11.66
C THR A 28 -19.36 32.01 -10.63
N VAL A 29 -19.58 31.04 -9.73
CA VAL A 29 -18.53 30.45 -8.88
C VAL A 29 -18.64 28.92 -8.93
N ILE A 30 -17.83 28.29 -9.77
CA ILE A 30 -17.75 26.83 -9.90
C ILE A 30 -16.41 26.33 -9.36
N GLY A 31 -16.45 25.61 -8.24
CA GLY A 31 -15.24 25.06 -7.62
C GLY A 31 -15.20 23.54 -7.63
N HIS A 32 -14.04 23.00 -7.25
CA HIS A 32 -13.78 21.56 -7.08
C HIS A 32 -13.35 21.24 -5.65
N TYR A 33 -13.62 20.01 -5.20
CA TYR A 33 -13.08 19.42 -3.97
C TYR A 33 -13.09 20.37 -2.76
N CYS A 34 -14.28 20.77 -2.33
CA CYS A 34 -14.47 21.78 -1.29
C CYS A 34 -14.94 21.23 0.04
N ASN A 35 -14.67 21.98 1.11
CA ASN A 35 -15.25 21.77 2.43
C ASN A 35 -16.34 22.81 2.72
N MET A 36 -17.02 22.66 3.87
CA MET A 36 -18.09 23.56 4.29
C MET A 36 -17.67 25.05 4.32
N PRO A 37 -16.50 25.43 4.88
CA PRO A 37 -16.03 26.82 4.81
C PRO A 37 -15.95 27.40 3.39
N LEU A 38 -15.38 26.66 2.44
CA LEU A 38 -15.28 27.10 1.04
C LEU A 38 -16.66 27.22 0.39
N MET A 39 -17.57 26.28 0.62
CA MET A 39 -18.94 26.38 0.11
C MET A 39 -19.66 27.62 0.64
N LEU A 40 -19.50 27.96 1.91
CA LEU A 40 -20.06 29.18 2.51
C LEU A 40 -19.43 30.45 1.92
N GLU A 41 -18.13 30.45 1.67
CA GLU A 41 -17.44 31.55 0.99
C GLU A 41 -18.02 31.75 -0.41
N TRP A 42 -18.15 30.68 -1.20
CA TRP A 42 -18.67 30.75 -2.57
C TRP A 42 -20.11 31.24 -2.60
N LYS A 43 -20.96 30.73 -1.70
CA LYS A 43 -22.33 31.22 -1.50
C LYS A 43 -22.37 32.72 -1.21
N SER A 44 -21.43 33.24 -0.42
CA SER A 44 -21.41 34.67 -0.02
C SER A 44 -21.10 35.63 -1.18
N LYS A 45 -20.53 35.15 -2.29
CA LYS A 45 -20.15 35.97 -3.44
C LYS A 45 -21.33 36.52 -4.25
N SER A 46 -22.58 36.20 -3.87
CA SER A 46 -23.80 36.71 -4.53
C SER A 46 -23.85 36.45 -6.05
N LYS A 47 -23.23 35.33 -6.47
CA LYS A 47 -23.24 34.79 -7.83
C LYS A 47 -23.87 33.40 -7.81
N PRO A 48 -24.45 32.92 -8.92
CA PRO A 48 -24.76 31.50 -9.07
C PRO A 48 -23.50 30.67 -8.81
N TRP A 49 -23.60 29.70 -7.91
CA TRP A 49 -22.45 28.91 -7.47
C TRP A 49 -22.76 27.42 -7.51
N GLY A 50 -21.72 26.61 -7.55
CA GLY A 50 -21.85 25.17 -7.53
C GLY A 50 -20.51 24.45 -7.45
N VAL A 51 -20.58 23.12 -7.47
CA VAL A 51 -19.40 22.25 -7.41
C VAL A 51 -19.42 21.34 -8.62
N GLY A 52 -18.36 21.38 -9.43
CA GLY A 52 -18.23 20.57 -10.64
C GLY A 52 -17.73 19.14 -10.36
N GLU A 53 -16.79 19.03 -9.44
CA GLU A 53 -16.18 17.77 -9.04
C GLU A 53 -16.08 17.68 -7.52
N MET A 54 -16.53 16.55 -6.97
CA MET A 54 -16.48 16.28 -5.53
C MET A 54 -16.43 14.77 -5.27
N GLY A 55 -15.84 14.41 -4.13
CA GLY A 55 -15.87 13.06 -3.59
C GLY A 55 -14.68 12.19 -4.02
N MET A 56 -14.61 11.00 -3.42
CA MET A 56 -13.48 10.08 -3.48
C MET A 56 -13.57 9.08 -4.66
N CYS A 57 -14.52 9.25 -5.57
CA CYS A 57 -14.82 8.27 -6.63
C CYS A 57 -13.59 7.93 -7.47
N TYR A 58 -12.82 8.96 -7.83
CA TYR A 58 -11.65 8.87 -8.70
C TYR A 58 -10.45 8.18 -8.06
N ALA A 59 -9.88 8.78 -7.02
CA ALA A 59 -8.61 8.35 -6.42
C ALA A 59 -8.79 7.65 -5.05
N GLY A 60 -9.99 7.67 -4.48
CA GLY A 60 -10.26 7.10 -3.17
C GLY A 60 -10.00 5.60 -3.14
N THR A 61 -9.07 5.20 -2.31
CA THR A 61 -8.82 3.79 -2.00
C THR A 61 -9.84 3.28 -0.96
N PRO A 62 -9.95 1.96 -0.76
CA PRO A 62 -10.72 1.39 0.36
C PRO A 62 -10.45 2.07 1.71
N ALA A 63 -9.20 2.41 2.04
CA ALA A 63 -8.88 3.07 3.31
C ALA A 63 -9.53 4.45 3.43
N HIS A 64 -9.53 5.26 2.37
CA HIS A 64 -10.21 6.56 2.36
C HIS A 64 -11.73 6.40 2.52
N VAL A 65 -12.32 5.46 1.77
CA VAL A 65 -13.76 5.20 1.77
C VAL A 65 -14.25 4.62 3.10
N SER A 66 -13.39 3.88 3.82
CA SER A 66 -13.71 3.28 5.11
C SER A 66 -14.09 4.30 6.19
N VAL A 67 -13.73 5.59 6.03
CA VAL A 67 -14.22 6.66 6.91
C VAL A 67 -15.75 6.76 6.87
N VAL A 68 -16.40 6.33 5.79
CA VAL A 68 -17.85 6.36 5.63
C VAL A 68 -18.50 5.07 6.12
N ASN A 69 -18.02 3.90 5.67
CA ASN A 69 -18.68 2.61 5.92
C ASN A 69 -17.81 1.54 6.60
N GLY A 70 -16.62 1.91 7.10
CA GLY A 70 -15.73 1.03 7.85
C GLY A 70 -15.22 -0.13 7.02
N ASP A 71 -15.21 -1.32 7.63
CA ASP A 71 -14.66 -2.56 7.04
C ASP A 71 -15.29 -2.95 5.71
N ARG A 72 -16.54 -2.52 5.48
CA ARG A 72 -17.25 -2.78 4.23
C ARG A 72 -16.49 -2.28 3.00
N ALA A 73 -15.71 -1.20 3.12
CA ALA A 73 -14.90 -0.68 2.03
C ALA A 73 -13.83 -1.66 1.52
N PHE A 74 -13.34 -2.57 2.37
CA PHE A 74 -12.24 -3.49 2.05
C PHE A 74 -12.72 -4.84 1.51
N GLU A 75 -14.00 -5.18 1.73
CA GLU A 75 -14.58 -6.48 1.39
C GLU A 75 -14.73 -6.71 -0.11
N SER A 76 -15.16 -5.67 -0.84
CA SER A 76 -15.37 -5.75 -2.28
C SER A 76 -15.47 -4.39 -2.95
N GLN A 77 -15.41 -4.37 -4.29
CA GLN A 77 -15.68 -3.17 -5.08
C GLN A 77 -17.10 -2.66 -4.83
N GLU A 78 -18.10 -3.53 -4.67
CA GLU A 78 -19.45 -3.12 -4.23
C GLU A 78 -19.41 -2.45 -2.85
N GLY A 79 -18.69 -3.04 -1.89
CA GLY A 79 -18.54 -2.46 -0.56
C GLY A 79 -17.87 -1.09 -0.58
N ARG A 80 -16.88 -0.88 -1.45
CA ARG A 80 -16.32 0.46 -1.72
C ARG A 80 -17.36 1.39 -2.34
N MET A 81 -18.14 0.93 -3.32
CA MET A 81 -19.19 1.74 -3.97
C MET A 81 -20.31 2.14 -3.01
N GLU A 82 -20.64 1.31 -2.03
CA GLU A 82 -21.57 1.67 -0.95
C GLU A 82 -21.03 2.85 -0.12
N GLY A 83 -19.75 2.82 0.27
CA GLY A 83 -19.16 3.94 1.02
C GLY A 83 -19.14 5.24 0.20
N LEU A 84 -18.84 5.15 -1.11
CA LEU A 84 -18.94 6.29 -2.02
C LEU A 84 -20.38 6.79 -2.18
N ALA A 85 -21.38 5.89 -2.17
CA ALA A 85 -22.79 6.30 -2.18
C ALA A 85 -23.14 7.12 -0.93
N GLY A 86 -22.61 6.73 0.23
CA GLY A 86 -22.78 7.46 1.48
C GLY A 86 -22.16 8.86 1.42
N GLU A 87 -20.93 8.97 0.93
CA GLU A 87 -20.26 10.25 0.73
C GLU A 87 -21.02 11.13 -0.28
N ALA A 88 -21.39 10.58 -1.44
CA ALA A 88 -22.09 11.30 -2.48
C ALA A 88 -23.44 11.83 -1.98
N PHE A 89 -24.17 11.02 -1.20
CA PHE A 89 -25.42 11.43 -0.60
C PHE A 89 -25.24 12.62 0.32
N GLU A 90 -24.26 12.57 1.22
CA GLU A 90 -23.97 13.66 2.17
C GLU A 90 -23.49 14.93 1.45
N THR A 91 -22.54 14.81 0.53
CA THR A 91 -21.94 15.95 -0.18
C THR A 91 -22.94 16.68 -1.07
N ILE A 92 -23.75 15.95 -1.85
CA ILE A 92 -24.82 16.56 -2.67
C ILE A 92 -25.88 17.21 -1.76
N SER A 93 -26.26 16.54 -0.66
CA SER A 93 -27.24 17.09 0.29
C SER A 93 -26.77 18.42 0.90
N MET A 94 -25.49 18.53 1.25
CA MET A 94 -24.90 19.78 1.73
C MET A 94 -24.94 20.89 0.67
N GLN A 95 -24.51 20.60 -0.55
CA GLN A 95 -24.52 21.57 -1.65
C GLN A 95 -25.93 22.10 -1.92
N ARG A 96 -26.91 21.19 -2.00
CA ARG A 96 -28.33 21.55 -2.17
C ARG A 96 -28.88 22.33 -0.98
N GLY A 97 -28.54 21.95 0.25
CA GLY A 97 -28.95 22.65 1.46
C GLY A 97 -28.36 24.07 1.57
N LEU A 98 -27.31 24.37 0.82
CA LEU A 98 -26.73 25.70 0.69
C LEU A 98 -27.20 26.46 -0.56
N ASP A 99 -28.23 25.97 -1.26
CA ASP A 99 -28.80 26.59 -2.47
C ASP A 99 -27.79 26.66 -3.64
N ALA A 100 -26.91 25.66 -3.75
CA ALA A 100 -26.06 25.52 -4.94
C ALA A 100 -26.92 25.42 -6.20
N CYS A 101 -26.59 26.21 -7.22
CA CYS A 101 -27.24 26.15 -8.53
C CYS A 101 -26.86 24.89 -9.30
N TYR A 102 -25.70 24.31 -8.98
CA TYR A 102 -25.18 23.08 -9.57
C TYR A 102 -24.51 22.24 -8.48
N ALA A 103 -24.94 20.98 -8.35
CA ALA A 103 -24.36 20.02 -7.43
C ALA A 103 -23.88 18.79 -8.20
N SER A 104 -22.69 18.31 -7.90
CA SER A 104 -22.07 17.22 -8.65
C SER A 104 -21.11 16.40 -7.78
N ILE A 105 -20.75 15.22 -8.29
CA ILE A 105 -19.67 14.36 -7.83
C ILE A 105 -18.76 14.00 -9.01
N SER A 106 -17.56 13.51 -8.73
CA SER A 106 -16.62 13.07 -9.76
C SER A 106 -17.12 11.82 -10.51
N ASN A 107 -17.51 12.05 -11.77
CA ASN A 107 -18.00 11.18 -12.85
C ASN A 107 -18.93 9.99 -12.49
N LEU A 108 -20.24 10.23 -12.57
CA LEU A 108 -21.30 9.22 -12.43
C LEU A 108 -21.30 8.16 -13.54
N ALA A 109 -21.02 8.53 -14.78
CA ALA A 109 -21.05 7.58 -15.89
C ALA A 109 -19.92 6.56 -15.81
N TRP A 110 -18.78 6.93 -15.22
CA TRP A 110 -17.63 6.05 -15.08
C TRP A 110 -17.61 5.28 -13.75
N TYR A 111 -18.09 5.90 -12.65
CA TYR A 111 -18.03 5.31 -11.31
C TYR A 111 -19.38 4.91 -10.72
N GLY A 112 -20.48 5.50 -11.20
CA GLY A 112 -21.84 5.18 -10.74
C GLY A 112 -22.41 3.91 -11.36
N VAL A 113 -21.86 3.44 -12.47
CA VAL A 113 -22.34 2.25 -13.20
C VAL A 113 -21.16 1.31 -13.49
N GLN A 114 -21.44 0.02 -13.67
CA GLN A 114 -20.44 -1.00 -13.90
C GLN A 114 -19.93 -0.97 -15.36
N PRO A 115 -18.62 -1.12 -15.60
CA PRO A 115 -18.12 -1.50 -16.92
C PRO A 115 -18.77 -2.81 -17.36
N LEU A 116 -19.21 -2.85 -18.61
CA LEU A 116 -19.98 -3.96 -19.16
C LEU A 116 -19.09 -4.92 -19.95
N GLU A 117 -19.28 -6.21 -19.71
CA GLU A 117 -18.64 -7.35 -20.36
C GLU A 117 -19.11 -7.59 -21.81
N ILE A 118 -19.29 -6.51 -22.58
CA ILE A 118 -19.80 -6.54 -23.95
C ILE A 118 -18.97 -7.49 -24.83
N GLY A 119 -19.66 -8.43 -25.50
CA GLY A 119 -19.02 -9.40 -26.38
C GLY A 119 -18.13 -10.43 -25.67
N LEU A 120 -18.28 -10.60 -24.35
CA LEU A 120 -17.66 -11.68 -23.58
C LEU A 120 -18.74 -12.65 -23.09
N ASP A 121 -18.62 -13.94 -23.44
CA ASP A 121 -19.57 -14.98 -23.02
C ASP A 121 -19.24 -15.58 -21.65
N ASP A 122 -17.95 -15.83 -21.41
CA ASP A 122 -17.46 -16.40 -20.16
C ASP A 122 -16.65 -15.35 -19.39
N ILE A 123 -17.27 -14.76 -18.36
CA ILE A 123 -16.65 -13.75 -17.50
C ILE A 123 -15.63 -14.33 -16.50
N THR A 124 -15.53 -15.66 -16.41
CA THR A 124 -14.67 -16.34 -15.44
C THR A 124 -13.25 -16.54 -15.93
N ARG A 125 -12.95 -16.15 -17.18
CA ARG A 125 -11.61 -16.17 -17.77
C ARG A 125 -11.13 -14.76 -18.14
N PRO A 126 -9.81 -14.57 -18.34
CA PRO A 126 -9.28 -13.35 -18.92
C PRO A 126 -9.86 -13.04 -20.31
N VAL A 127 -9.87 -11.75 -20.66
CA VAL A 127 -10.26 -11.25 -22.00
C VAL A 127 -9.16 -11.56 -23.01
N GLU A 128 -9.56 -12.09 -24.16
CA GLU A 128 -8.72 -12.37 -25.33
C GLU A 128 -8.92 -11.31 -26.42
N ALA A 129 -8.05 -11.30 -27.44
CA ALA A 129 -8.08 -10.29 -28.50
C ALA A 129 -9.36 -10.36 -29.36
N GLU A 130 -9.93 -11.55 -29.50
CA GLU A 130 -11.10 -11.84 -30.32
C GLU A 130 -12.41 -11.48 -29.63
N ASP A 131 -12.41 -11.36 -28.30
CA ASP A 131 -13.59 -10.97 -27.51
C ASP A 131 -14.04 -9.54 -27.84
N GLY A 132 -15.31 -9.24 -27.59
CA GLY A 132 -15.88 -7.92 -27.80
C GLY A 132 -16.84 -7.85 -28.97
N ILE A 133 -17.23 -6.63 -29.34
CA ILE A 133 -18.14 -6.37 -30.45
C ILE A 133 -17.37 -5.72 -31.58
N TRP A 134 -17.57 -6.27 -32.78
CA TRP A 134 -16.98 -5.79 -34.02
C TRP A 134 -18.01 -4.98 -34.81
N PHE A 135 -17.55 -3.87 -35.35
CA PHE A 135 -18.35 -2.99 -36.19
C PHE A 135 -17.98 -3.16 -37.67
N GLY A 136 -18.59 -2.36 -38.53
CA GLY A 136 -18.20 -2.30 -39.94
C GLY A 136 -16.81 -1.67 -40.13
N PRO A 137 -16.16 -1.92 -41.28
CA PRO A 137 -14.86 -1.32 -41.59
C PRO A 137 -14.97 0.20 -41.69
N TYR A 138 -13.89 0.90 -41.34
CA TYR A 138 -13.78 2.34 -41.53
C TYR A 138 -14.09 2.74 -42.99
N ARG A 139 -14.87 3.81 -43.16
CA ARG A 139 -15.22 4.40 -44.45
C ARG A 139 -14.68 5.82 -44.53
N GLU A 140 -13.69 6.03 -45.38
CA GLU A 140 -13.10 7.34 -45.61
C GLU A 140 -14.13 8.36 -46.16
N GLY A 141 -14.03 9.61 -45.71
CA GLY A 141 -14.93 10.70 -46.12
C GLY A 141 -16.30 10.70 -45.44
N VAL A 142 -16.61 9.72 -44.58
CA VAL A 142 -17.82 9.72 -43.74
C VAL A 142 -17.53 10.44 -42.41
N PRO A 143 -18.22 11.55 -42.11
CA PRO A 143 -18.03 12.26 -40.85
C PRO A 143 -18.44 11.42 -39.62
N GLY A 144 -17.70 11.58 -38.51
CA GLY A 144 -17.98 10.95 -37.23
C GLY A 144 -16.96 9.90 -36.79
N VAL A 145 -17.05 9.48 -35.52
CA VAL A 145 -16.22 8.38 -34.98
C VAL A 145 -16.75 7.06 -35.51
N GLN A 146 -15.90 6.29 -36.17
CA GLN A 146 -16.22 4.96 -36.72
C GLN A 146 -15.42 3.91 -35.93
N PRO A 147 -15.90 3.48 -34.75
CA PRO A 147 -15.21 2.43 -34.00
C PRO A 147 -15.28 1.14 -34.81
N GLU A 148 -14.16 0.42 -34.94
CA GLU A 148 -14.12 -0.88 -35.62
C GLU A 148 -14.30 -2.05 -34.62
N ARG A 149 -13.96 -1.82 -33.35
CA ARG A 149 -14.15 -2.77 -32.25
C ARG A 149 -14.36 -2.05 -30.92
N LEU A 150 -15.21 -2.62 -30.07
CA LEU A 150 -15.26 -2.33 -28.64
C LEU A 150 -14.96 -3.61 -27.85
N GLY A 151 -13.89 -3.57 -27.05
CA GLY A 151 -13.52 -4.69 -26.19
C GLY A 151 -14.41 -4.79 -24.93
N PRO A 152 -14.47 -5.96 -24.27
CA PRO A 152 -15.17 -6.10 -22.99
C PRO A 152 -14.64 -5.11 -21.95
N TYR A 153 -15.53 -4.58 -21.10
CA TYR A 153 -15.23 -3.65 -20.01
C TYR A 153 -14.68 -2.26 -20.42
N THR A 154 -14.75 -1.91 -21.72
CA THR A 154 -14.29 -0.59 -22.22
C THR A 154 -15.38 0.49 -22.19
N THR A 155 -16.63 0.12 -21.93
CA THR A 155 -17.77 1.02 -21.81
C THR A 155 -18.67 0.62 -20.64
N THR A 156 -19.30 1.60 -20.02
CA THR A 156 -20.33 1.41 -18.98
C THR A 156 -21.75 1.45 -19.54
N PHE A 157 -21.89 1.84 -20.81
CA PHE A 157 -23.17 1.90 -21.52
C PHE A 157 -23.22 0.91 -22.69
N ASN A 158 -24.40 0.35 -22.90
CA ASN A 158 -24.72 -0.55 -23.97
C ASN A 158 -26.00 -0.07 -24.69
N PRO A 159 -25.91 0.82 -25.68
CA PRO A 159 -27.05 1.31 -26.45
C PRO A 159 -27.67 0.26 -27.39
N GLY A 160 -27.36 -1.02 -27.20
CA GLY A 160 -27.77 -2.14 -28.06
C GLY A 160 -26.61 -2.83 -28.78
N TYR A 161 -25.36 -2.63 -28.36
CA TYR A 161 -24.19 -3.32 -28.90
C TYR A 161 -24.20 -4.81 -28.59
N ASP A 162 -24.60 -5.18 -27.37
CA ASP A 162 -24.74 -6.57 -26.95
C ASP A 162 -26.17 -6.80 -26.41
N PRO A 163 -27.01 -7.58 -27.11
CA PRO A 163 -28.41 -7.77 -26.71
C PRO A 163 -28.57 -8.57 -25.40
N ARG A 164 -27.51 -9.20 -24.90
CA ARG A 164 -27.54 -9.97 -23.62
C ARG A 164 -27.42 -9.06 -22.40
N LEU A 165 -26.95 -7.83 -22.57
CA LEU A 165 -26.64 -6.90 -21.48
C LEU A 165 -27.64 -5.75 -21.41
N PRO A 166 -27.91 -5.19 -20.22
CA PRO A 166 -28.77 -4.01 -20.07
C PRO A 166 -28.09 -2.75 -20.62
N LEU A 167 -28.84 -1.65 -20.76
CA LEU A 167 -28.29 -0.34 -21.16
C LEU A 167 -27.15 0.12 -20.24
N TYR A 168 -27.28 -0.09 -18.93
CA TYR A 168 -26.25 0.09 -17.92
C TYR A 168 -26.58 -0.79 -16.71
N ARG A 169 -25.60 -1.00 -15.85
CA ARG A 169 -25.78 -1.70 -14.56
C ARG A 169 -25.34 -0.77 -13.43
N PRO A 170 -26.22 -0.37 -12.50
CA PRO A 170 -25.85 0.58 -11.44
C PRO A 170 -24.93 -0.04 -10.39
N TRP A 171 -24.04 0.80 -9.83
CA TRP A 171 -23.41 0.60 -8.53
C TRP A 171 -24.23 1.29 -7.44
N ALA A 172 -23.97 0.98 -6.17
CA ALA A 172 -24.57 1.70 -5.04
C ALA A 172 -24.39 3.23 -5.14
N LEU A 173 -23.26 3.71 -5.68
CA LEU A 173 -23.00 5.14 -5.89
C LEU A 173 -24.11 5.82 -6.70
N PHE A 174 -24.59 5.20 -7.78
CA PHE A 174 -25.68 5.75 -8.59
C PHE A 174 -26.96 5.91 -7.79
N GLU A 175 -27.29 4.93 -6.94
CA GLU A 175 -28.46 5.00 -6.08
C GLU A 175 -28.30 6.06 -4.97
N GLY A 176 -27.08 6.24 -4.45
CA GLY A 176 -26.74 7.32 -3.51
C GLY A 176 -26.99 8.71 -4.11
N VAL A 177 -26.45 8.95 -5.31
CA VAL A 177 -26.65 10.20 -6.06
C VAL A 177 -28.14 10.42 -6.36
N LYS A 178 -28.84 9.40 -6.86
CA LYS A 178 -30.27 9.48 -7.16
C LYS A 178 -31.09 9.83 -5.92
N ALA A 179 -30.80 9.22 -4.78
CA ALA A 179 -31.45 9.55 -3.51
C ALA A 179 -31.15 10.99 -3.07
N ALA A 180 -29.91 11.45 -3.26
CA ALA A 180 -29.49 12.80 -2.91
C ALA A 180 -30.17 13.88 -3.76
N PHE A 181 -30.60 13.54 -4.99
CA PHE A 181 -31.36 14.42 -5.88
C PHE A 181 -32.88 14.31 -5.73
N SER A 182 -33.38 13.41 -4.89
CA SER A 182 -34.83 13.32 -4.62
C SER A 182 -35.36 14.59 -3.94
N ASP A 183 -36.66 14.85 -4.07
CA ASP A 183 -37.31 15.98 -3.40
C ASP A 183 -37.33 15.83 -1.87
N THR A 184 -37.22 14.59 -1.38
CA THR A 184 -37.26 14.25 0.04
C THR A 184 -35.88 14.02 0.66
N TYR A 185 -34.79 14.33 -0.06
CA TYR A 185 -33.42 14.00 0.36
C TYR A 185 -33.10 14.44 1.80
N ALA A 186 -33.58 15.61 2.22
CA ALA A 186 -33.34 16.17 3.56
C ALA A 186 -33.94 15.32 4.71
N ALA A 187 -34.94 14.48 4.41
CA ALA A 187 -35.57 13.59 5.38
C ALA A 187 -35.08 12.14 5.27
N LEU A 188 -34.27 11.80 4.27
CA LEU A 188 -33.79 10.44 4.07
C LEU A 188 -32.54 10.17 4.93
N PRO A 189 -32.49 9.06 5.67
CA PRO A 189 -31.27 8.67 6.34
C PRO A 189 -30.21 8.23 5.33
N ASN A 190 -28.94 8.55 5.60
CA ASN A 190 -27.83 8.04 4.83
C ASN A 190 -27.58 6.55 5.15
N LYS A 191 -28.35 5.66 4.53
CA LYS A 191 -28.32 4.22 4.79
C LYS A 191 -27.00 3.54 4.39
N TRP A 192 -26.16 4.21 3.61
CA TRP A 192 -24.87 3.67 3.15
C TRP A 192 -23.71 4.06 4.08
N ALA A 193 -23.83 5.15 4.84
CA ALA A 193 -22.84 5.60 5.82
C ALA A 193 -22.95 4.84 7.16
N VAL A 194 -23.08 3.52 7.09
CA VAL A 194 -23.10 2.64 8.26
C VAL A 194 -21.72 2.01 8.41
N ARG A 195 -20.96 2.46 9.40
CA ARG A 195 -19.63 1.92 9.69
C ARG A 195 -19.74 0.48 10.20
N LYS A 196 -19.25 -0.47 9.40
CA LYS A 196 -19.03 -1.85 9.82
C LYS A 196 -17.64 -2.00 10.44
N HIS A 197 -17.52 -2.90 11.40
CA HIS A 197 -16.25 -3.25 12.01
C HIS A 197 -16.24 -4.74 12.34
N THR A 198 -15.19 -5.42 11.89
CA THR A 198 -14.98 -6.87 12.03
C THR A 198 -13.92 -7.09 13.09
N GLY A 199 -14.26 -6.81 14.34
CA GLY A 199 -13.35 -7.01 15.47
C GLY A 199 -13.38 -8.45 15.97
N ILE A 200 -12.19 -9.00 16.24
CA ILE A 200 -12.02 -10.28 16.93
C ILE A 200 -11.57 -10.03 18.36
N SER A 201 -12.23 -10.73 19.29
CA SER A 201 -11.88 -10.73 20.70
C SER A 201 -12.10 -12.14 21.25
N GLU A 202 -11.01 -12.88 21.36
CA GLU A 202 -10.92 -14.21 21.91
C GLU A 202 -9.99 -14.22 23.13
N PRO A 203 -10.16 -15.16 24.08
CA PRO A 203 -9.25 -15.28 25.23
C PRO A 203 -7.79 -15.45 24.79
N VAL A 204 -6.90 -14.61 25.33
CA VAL A 204 -5.45 -14.73 25.09
C VAL A 204 -4.87 -15.84 25.99
N PRO A 205 -4.11 -16.81 25.44
CA PRO A 205 -3.46 -17.85 26.23
C PRO A 205 -2.45 -17.28 27.25
N ALA A 206 -2.17 -18.05 28.30
CA ALA A 206 -1.15 -17.68 29.27
C ALA A 206 0.24 -17.56 28.63
N ALA A 207 1.08 -16.68 29.19
CA ALA A 207 2.42 -16.42 28.67
C ALA A 207 3.29 -17.69 28.65
N ARG A 208 3.83 -18.01 27.48
CA ARG A 208 4.58 -19.23 27.19
C ARG A 208 5.89 -18.93 26.46
N ASP A 209 6.85 -19.83 26.67
CA ASP A 209 8.14 -19.75 25.99
C ASP A 209 7.95 -20.04 24.50
N VAL A 210 8.74 -19.38 23.66
CA VAL A 210 8.70 -19.53 22.20
C VAL A 210 9.81 -20.46 21.74
N VAL A 211 9.54 -21.31 20.77
CA VAL A 211 10.51 -22.23 20.15
C VAL A 211 10.56 -21.94 18.66
N TRP A 212 11.75 -21.84 18.08
CA TRP A 212 11.94 -21.81 16.63
C TRP A 212 12.47 -23.15 16.12
N ILE A 213 11.96 -23.59 14.98
CA ILE A 213 12.35 -24.85 14.34
C ILE A 213 12.52 -24.60 12.84
N SER A 214 13.75 -24.74 12.36
CA SER A 214 14.11 -24.65 10.94
C SER A 214 15.22 -25.65 10.62
N ALA A 215 15.27 -26.11 9.37
CA ALA A 215 16.43 -26.83 8.83
C ALA A 215 17.56 -25.87 8.44
N ASP A 216 17.27 -24.57 8.36
CA ASP A 216 18.24 -23.54 7.98
C ASP A 216 18.91 -22.95 9.23
N PRO A 217 20.22 -23.18 9.44
CA PRO A 217 20.96 -22.60 10.57
C PRO A 217 21.14 -21.08 10.44
N GLU A 218 20.85 -20.50 9.28
CA GLU A 218 20.91 -19.06 9.01
C GLU A 218 19.54 -18.48 8.66
N SER A 219 18.46 -19.06 9.19
CA SER A 219 17.09 -18.67 8.86
C SER A 219 16.88 -17.16 9.04
N LYS A 220 16.52 -16.50 7.94
CA LYS A 220 16.20 -15.07 7.93
C LYS A 220 15.02 -14.75 8.86
N ALA A 221 13.98 -15.59 8.82
CA ALA A 221 12.80 -15.41 9.66
C ALA A 221 13.14 -15.49 11.15
N GLU A 222 14.03 -16.40 11.55
CA GLU A 222 14.52 -16.49 12.94
C GLU A 222 15.12 -15.17 13.41
N ARG A 223 16.08 -14.62 12.63
CA ARG A 223 16.73 -13.34 12.94
C ARG A 223 15.71 -12.21 13.05
N GLN A 224 14.74 -12.17 12.13
CA GLN A 224 13.68 -11.16 12.15
C GLN A 224 12.77 -11.28 13.39
N PHE A 225 12.48 -12.50 13.86
CA PHE A 225 11.77 -12.69 15.13
C PHE A 225 12.61 -12.27 16.34
N GLU A 226 13.92 -12.54 16.35
CA GLU A 226 14.83 -12.08 17.41
C GLU A 226 14.91 -10.54 17.47
N GLU A 227 14.85 -9.85 16.32
CA GLU A 227 14.74 -8.39 16.23
C GLU A 227 13.44 -7.87 16.88
N LEU A 228 12.36 -8.66 16.86
CA LEU A 228 11.13 -8.39 17.62
C LEU A 228 11.24 -8.71 19.11
N SER A 229 12.44 -9.01 19.61
CA SER A 229 12.71 -9.44 20.98
C SER A 229 12.07 -10.78 21.34
N VAL A 230 11.78 -11.64 20.37
CA VAL A 230 11.35 -13.02 20.65
C VAL A 230 12.55 -13.79 21.19
N ALA A 231 12.33 -14.48 22.31
CA ALA A 231 13.36 -15.23 23.00
C ALA A 231 13.16 -16.73 22.82
N PHE A 232 13.94 -17.35 21.94
CA PHE A 232 13.79 -18.76 21.68
C PHE A 232 14.34 -19.63 22.82
N ARG A 233 13.57 -20.66 23.17
CA ARG A 233 13.93 -21.71 24.14
C ARG A 233 13.93 -23.07 23.45
N PRO A 234 14.68 -24.05 23.98
CA PRO A 234 14.61 -25.41 23.49
C PRO A 234 13.20 -25.99 23.62
N LEU A 235 12.83 -26.87 22.69
CA LEU A 235 11.58 -27.64 22.74
C LEU A 235 11.56 -28.58 23.95
N ASP A 236 10.61 -28.38 24.87
CA ASP A 236 10.30 -29.25 26.02
C ASP A 236 8.88 -29.79 25.86
N THR A 237 8.77 -31.08 25.55
CA THR A 237 7.50 -31.77 25.25
C THR A 237 6.55 -31.88 26.45
N ARG A 238 6.98 -31.46 27.65
CA ARG A 238 6.18 -31.47 28.88
C ARG A 238 5.59 -30.10 29.21
N ARG A 239 5.99 -29.05 28.49
CA ARG A 239 5.53 -27.67 28.71
C ARG A 239 4.62 -27.23 27.57
N ASN A 240 3.66 -26.37 27.89
CA ASN A 240 2.94 -25.61 26.87
C ASN A 240 3.86 -24.50 26.34
N GLN A 241 4.23 -24.60 25.07
CA GLN A 241 5.08 -23.66 24.36
C GLN A 241 4.36 -23.13 23.11
N LEU A 242 4.78 -21.97 22.62
CA LEU A 242 4.45 -21.52 21.28
C LEU A 242 5.58 -21.97 20.36
N ILE A 243 5.28 -22.88 19.43
CA ILE A 243 6.26 -23.44 18.50
C ILE A 243 6.07 -22.76 17.15
N LEU A 244 7.08 -22.04 16.68
CA LEU A 244 7.16 -21.47 15.35
C LEU A 244 7.97 -22.41 14.47
N LEU A 245 7.34 -22.95 13.43
CA LEU A 245 7.97 -23.82 12.45
C LEU A 245 8.19 -23.04 11.15
N ASP A 246 9.41 -23.09 10.63
CA ASP A 246 9.76 -22.51 9.34
C ASP A 246 9.07 -23.27 8.21
N GLY A 247 8.10 -22.63 7.56
CA GLY A 247 7.34 -23.19 6.45
C GLY A 247 8.10 -23.21 5.12
N ILE A 248 9.20 -22.45 4.99
CA ILE A 248 10.06 -22.40 3.80
C ILE A 248 11.18 -23.43 3.90
N ARG A 249 11.77 -23.59 5.08
CA ARG A 249 12.87 -24.52 5.38
C ARG A 249 12.52 -25.42 6.57
N PRO A 250 11.51 -26.29 6.45
CA PRO A 250 11.08 -27.14 7.56
C PRO A 250 12.16 -28.15 7.95
N ALA A 251 12.42 -28.30 9.25
CA ALA A 251 13.21 -29.41 9.77
C ALA A 251 12.34 -30.67 9.84
N GLU A 252 12.69 -31.70 9.08
CA GLU A 252 11.96 -32.96 9.06
C GLU A 252 12.87 -34.14 9.42
N ASP A 253 12.80 -34.56 10.68
CA ASP A 253 13.35 -35.84 11.13
C ASP A 253 12.31 -36.60 11.98
N PRO A 254 12.29 -37.96 11.95
CA PRO A 254 11.27 -38.74 12.66
C PRO A 254 11.23 -38.48 14.18
N ALA A 255 12.35 -38.21 14.82
CA ALA A 255 12.39 -37.97 16.27
C ALA A 255 11.80 -36.61 16.62
N LEU A 256 12.05 -35.59 15.79
CA LEU A 256 11.44 -34.28 15.92
C LEU A 256 9.92 -34.33 15.74
N VAL A 257 9.42 -35.07 14.74
CA VAL A 257 7.97 -35.25 14.52
C VAL A 257 7.29 -35.81 15.77
N GLU A 258 7.87 -36.85 16.38
CA GLU A 258 7.33 -37.43 17.61
C GLU A 258 7.36 -36.45 18.79
N ARG A 259 8.43 -35.65 18.92
CA ARG A 259 8.51 -34.60 19.94
C ARG A 259 7.47 -33.50 19.72
N LEU A 260 7.23 -33.08 18.49
CA LEU A 260 6.21 -32.09 18.14
C LEU A 260 4.81 -32.60 18.46
N ARG A 261 4.50 -33.85 18.09
CA ARG A 261 3.23 -34.51 18.47
C ARG A 261 3.05 -34.59 19.99
N ALA A 262 4.11 -34.93 20.73
CA ALA A 262 4.07 -34.96 22.18
C ALA A 262 3.80 -33.56 22.78
N ALA A 263 4.44 -32.52 22.24
CA ALA A 263 4.22 -31.13 22.67
C ALA A 263 2.78 -30.66 22.38
N LEU A 264 2.24 -30.98 21.20
CA LEU A 264 0.82 -30.74 20.87
C LEU A 264 -0.12 -31.48 21.83
N GLY A 265 0.18 -32.75 22.16
CA GLY A 265 -0.53 -33.50 23.20
C GLY A 265 -0.44 -32.89 24.61
N ALA A 266 0.62 -32.13 24.90
CA ALA A 266 0.79 -31.37 26.13
C ALA A 266 0.08 -30.01 26.15
N GLY A 267 -0.51 -29.57 25.03
CA GLY A 267 -1.26 -28.31 24.92
C GLY A 267 -0.52 -27.16 24.24
N SER A 268 0.64 -27.42 23.62
CA SER A 268 1.38 -26.40 22.85
C SER A 268 0.62 -25.96 21.59
N THR A 269 0.82 -24.72 21.17
CA THR A 269 0.37 -24.22 19.86
C THR A 269 1.53 -24.31 18.89
N LEU A 270 1.33 -24.93 17.72
CA LEU A 270 2.32 -24.96 16.64
C LEU A 270 1.83 -24.09 15.49
N LEU A 271 2.57 -23.04 15.17
CA LEU A 271 2.33 -22.17 14.02
C LEU A 271 3.37 -22.45 12.93
N VAL A 272 2.90 -22.93 11.79
CA VAL A 272 3.72 -23.03 10.57
C VAL A 272 3.73 -21.65 9.92
N TRP A 273 4.89 -21.01 9.94
CA TRP A 273 5.11 -19.66 9.43
C TRP A 273 5.46 -19.68 7.95
N ASN A 274 4.75 -18.91 7.13
CA ASN A 274 4.98 -18.80 5.67
C ASN A 274 5.11 -20.19 4.99
N ILE A 275 4.04 -20.98 5.05
CA ILE A 275 4.01 -22.35 4.55
C ILE A 275 4.32 -22.42 3.04
N SER A 276 5.17 -23.37 2.67
CA SER A 276 5.50 -23.71 1.28
C SER A 276 5.23 -25.20 1.00
N PRO A 277 5.28 -25.65 -0.27
CA PRO A 277 5.18 -27.07 -0.60
C PRO A 277 6.17 -27.96 0.16
N ALA A 278 7.33 -27.43 0.58
CA ALA A 278 8.33 -28.18 1.34
C ALA A 278 7.83 -28.60 2.74
N ALA A 279 6.91 -27.84 3.34
CA ALA A 279 6.37 -28.11 4.68
C ALA A 279 5.19 -29.09 4.69
N LEU A 280 4.59 -29.40 3.53
CA LEU A 280 3.41 -30.27 3.45
C LEU A 280 3.64 -31.66 4.08
N PRO A 281 4.73 -32.40 3.79
CA PRO A 281 4.94 -33.72 4.39
C PRO A 281 4.94 -33.70 5.92
N LEU A 282 5.55 -32.65 6.51
CA LEU A 282 5.59 -32.47 7.95
C LEU A 282 4.22 -32.07 8.51
N VAL A 283 3.51 -31.15 7.84
CA VAL A 283 2.15 -30.74 8.24
C VAL A 283 1.17 -31.91 8.23
N GLU A 284 1.21 -32.75 7.21
CA GLU A 284 0.34 -33.92 7.09
C GLU A 284 0.65 -34.95 8.18
N LYS A 285 1.94 -35.15 8.52
CA LYS A 285 2.34 -35.99 9.66
C LYS A 285 1.85 -35.43 11.00
N LEU A 286 1.86 -34.12 11.19
CA LEU A 286 1.44 -33.50 12.46
C LEU A 286 -0.07 -33.43 12.61
N GLY A 287 -0.77 -33.00 11.55
CA GLY A 287 -2.22 -32.79 11.55
C GLY A 287 -3.04 -34.02 11.18
N GLY A 288 -2.45 -35.06 10.59
CA GLY A 288 -3.13 -36.29 10.20
C GLY A 288 -4.04 -36.17 8.97
N HIS A 289 -4.00 -35.04 8.27
CA HIS A 289 -4.87 -34.72 7.14
C HIS A 289 -4.06 -34.06 6.02
N ALA A 290 -4.43 -34.35 4.78
CA ALA A 290 -3.82 -33.74 3.60
C ALA A 290 -4.13 -32.25 3.51
N VAL A 291 -3.14 -31.47 3.08
CA VAL A 291 -3.31 -30.03 2.81
C VAL A 291 -2.79 -29.74 1.41
N THR A 292 -3.63 -29.16 0.57
CA THR A 292 -3.26 -28.76 -0.79
C THR A 292 -2.92 -27.28 -0.81
N LEU A 293 -1.71 -26.96 -1.27
CA LEU A 293 -1.30 -25.59 -1.58
C LEU A 293 -1.50 -25.30 -3.06
N THR A 294 -2.18 -24.19 -3.36
CA THR A 294 -2.31 -23.68 -4.73
C THR A 294 -1.76 -22.26 -4.83
N PRO A 295 -0.95 -21.93 -5.85
CA PRO A 295 -0.41 -20.58 -6.02
C PRO A 295 -1.53 -19.53 -6.12
N ARG A 296 -1.50 -18.52 -5.25
CA ARG A 296 -2.36 -17.34 -5.32
C ARG A 296 -1.73 -16.21 -4.54
N ASN A 297 -1.35 -15.15 -5.26
CA ASN A 297 -0.83 -13.94 -4.66
C ASN A 297 -1.94 -13.12 -4.03
N ALA A 298 -1.72 -12.60 -2.83
CA ALA A 298 -2.63 -11.69 -2.15
C ALA A 298 -1.88 -10.75 -1.20
N ALA A 299 -2.46 -9.57 -0.97
CA ALA A 299 -2.00 -8.57 0.00
C ALA A 299 -3.17 -7.90 0.75
N SER A 300 -4.36 -8.48 0.68
CA SER A 300 -5.54 -8.07 1.43
C SER A 300 -6.37 -9.29 1.76
N TYR A 301 -6.99 -9.27 2.94
CA TYR A 301 -7.56 -10.47 3.52
C TYR A 301 -8.91 -10.24 4.19
N ILE A 302 -9.72 -11.29 4.25
CA ILE A 302 -11.07 -11.31 4.84
C ILE A 302 -11.09 -12.29 6.00
N ILE A 303 -11.48 -11.79 7.18
CA ILE A 303 -11.66 -12.60 8.38
C ILE A 303 -12.88 -13.50 8.21
N ARG A 304 -12.70 -14.80 8.42
CA ARG A 304 -13.75 -15.83 8.31
C ARG A 304 -14.00 -16.57 9.61
N GLY A 305 -12.95 -16.71 10.42
CA GLY A 305 -12.99 -17.40 11.69
C GLY A 305 -12.51 -16.52 12.83
N ARG A 306 -12.77 -16.97 14.05
CA ARG A 306 -12.37 -16.28 15.28
C ARG A 306 -11.23 -17.06 15.92
N HIS A 307 -10.14 -16.37 16.26
CA HIS A 307 -8.99 -16.94 16.94
C HIS A 307 -8.20 -15.85 17.65
N SER A 308 -7.54 -16.16 18.77
CA SER A 308 -6.80 -15.16 19.53
C SER A 308 -5.69 -14.50 18.69
N LEU A 309 -5.05 -15.24 17.79
CA LEU A 309 -4.09 -14.71 16.80
C LEU A 309 -4.58 -13.43 16.10
N LEU A 310 -5.87 -13.34 15.80
CA LEU A 310 -6.50 -12.24 15.07
C LEU A 310 -7.08 -11.15 16.00
N ASN A 311 -6.88 -11.25 17.32
CA ASN A 311 -7.34 -10.21 18.24
C ASN A 311 -6.77 -8.83 17.85
N GLY A 312 -7.62 -7.80 17.96
CA GLY A 312 -7.25 -6.43 17.59
C GLY A 312 -7.18 -6.18 16.08
N GLN A 313 -7.31 -7.22 15.26
CA GLN A 313 -7.30 -7.11 13.81
C GLN A 313 -8.71 -6.92 13.24
N ASP A 314 -8.78 -6.16 12.15
CA ASP A 314 -9.96 -5.97 11.33
C ASP A 314 -9.57 -5.97 9.84
N LEU A 315 -10.51 -5.67 8.94
CA LEU A 315 -10.18 -5.69 7.51
C LEU A 315 -9.24 -4.56 7.10
N SER A 316 -9.16 -3.47 7.87
CA SER A 316 -8.25 -2.36 7.62
C SER A 316 -6.81 -2.71 8.00
N THR A 317 -6.60 -3.43 9.12
CA THR A 317 -5.26 -3.84 9.57
C THR A 317 -4.69 -4.98 8.71
N LEU A 318 -5.56 -5.74 8.04
CA LEU A 318 -5.22 -6.84 7.13
C LEU A 318 -5.26 -6.44 5.64
N TYR A 319 -5.24 -5.14 5.35
CA TYR A 319 -5.19 -4.59 4.01
C TYR A 319 -3.84 -3.90 3.75
N PHE A 320 -3.03 -4.50 2.87
CA PHE A 320 -1.65 -4.10 2.63
C PHE A 320 -1.39 -3.57 1.22
N ASN A 321 -2.38 -3.61 0.32
CA ASN A 321 -2.26 -3.15 -1.07
C ASN A 321 -1.93 -1.65 -1.23
N GLU A 322 -2.02 -0.85 -0.17
CA GLU A 322 -1.56 0.55 -0.14
C GLU A 322 -0.11 0.71 0.33
N ARG A 323 0.51 -0.34 0.84
CA ARG A 323 1.85 -0.32 1.43
C ARG A 323 2.86 -1.10 0.59
N THR A 324 2.41 -2.13 -0.11
CA THR A 324 3.28 -2.97 -0.91
C THR A 324 2.68 -3.28 -2.27
N LYS A 325 3.55 -3.39 -3.27
CA LYS A 325 3.23 -4.00 -4.58
C LYS A 325 3.53 -5.50 -4.58
N GLU A 326 4.37 -5.97 -3.64
CA GLU A 326 4.69 -7.37 -3.44
C GLU A 326 3.56 -8.10 -2.69
N PRO A 327 3.29 -9.36 -3.03
CA PRO A 327 2.33 -10.16 -2.28
C PRO A 327 2.80 -10.40 -0.84
N VAL A 328 1.85 -10.43 0.10
CA VAL A 328 2.08 -10.81 1.51
C VAL A 328 1.87 -12.32 1.71
N SER A 329 1.18 -12.98 0.78
CA SER A 329 1.07 -14.44 0.68
C SER A 329 1.11 -14.88 -0.77
N SER A 330 1.74 -16.02 -1.05
CA SER A 330 1.85 -16.59 -2.41
C SER A 330 1.04 -17.86 -2.64
N PHE A 331 0.43 -18.40 -1.59
CA PHE A 331 -0.37 -19.62 -1.67
C PHE A 331 -1.67 -19.50 -0.90
N VAL A 332 -2.67 -20.24 -1.35
CA VAL A 332 -3.86 -20.60 -0.56
C VAL A 332 -3.85 -22.08 -0.22
N MET A 333 -4.47 -22.43 0.90
CA MET A 333 -4.60 -23.78 1.42
C MET A 333 -6.03 -24.27 1.33
N THR A 334 -6.20 -25.54 0.96
CA THR A 334 -7.45 -26.29 1.10
C THR A 334 -7.17 -27.61 1.85
N SER A 335 -8.13 -28.05 2.66
CA SER A 335 -7.96 -29.25 3.51
C SER A 335 -9.27 -30.00 3.78
N GLY A 336 -10.29 -29.80 2.93
CA GLY A 336 -11.66 -30.26 3.22
C GLY A 336 -12.17 -29.65 4.53
N ASP A 337 -12.80 -30.46 5.38
CA ASP A 337 -13.33 -30.04 6.68
C ASP A 337 -12.33 -30.22 7.85
N ALA A 338 -11.08 -30.62 7.57
CA ALA A 338 -10.10 -30.97 8.61
C ALA A 338 -9.54 -29.74 9.36
N TYR A 339 -9.58 -28.57 8.74
CA TYR A 339 -9.15 -27.32 9.35
C TYR A 339 -10.24 -26.27 9.23
N ALA A 340 -10.46 -25.54 10.32
CA ALA A 340 -11.26 -24.33 10.33
C ALA A 340 -10.52 -23.19 9.62
N THR A 341 -11.21 -22.53 8.69
CA THR A 341 -10.72 -21.33 8.02
C THR A 341 -10.76 -20.13 8.96
N LEU A 342 -9.64 -19.42 9.09
CA LEU A 342 -9.55 -18.18 9.86
C LEU A 342 -9.47 -16.94 8.97
N LEU A 343 -8.67 -17.01 7.91
CA LEU A 343 -8.39 -15.87 7.03
C LEU A 343 -8.34 -16.31 5.55
N ASP A 344 -9.14 -15.64 4.72
CA ASP A 344 -9.13 -15.82 3.26
C ASP A 344 -8.43 -14.63 2.60
N PRO A 345 -7.80 -14.82 1.42
CA PRO A 345 -7.46 -13.69 0.57
C PRO A 345 -8.74 -13.01 0.07
N CYS A 346 -8.72 -11.68 0.02
CA CYS A 346 -9.83 -10.92 -0.56
C CYS A 346 -10.08 -11.37 -2.00
N ASN A 347 -11.36 -11.43 -2.40
CA ASN A 347 -11.69 -11.71 -3.81
C ASN A 347 -11.26 -10.54 -4.68
N THR A 348 -11.45 -9.31 -4.22
CA THR A 348 -11.05 -8.11 -4.96
C THR A 348 -9.54 -7.95 -4.90
N ASP A 349 -8.90 -7.93 -6.06
CA ASP A 349 -7.48 -7.58 -6.14
C ASP A 349 -7.35 -6.06 -6.15
N TRP A 350 -7.18 -5.47 -4.96
CA TRP A 350 -7.05 -4.03 -4.82
C TRP A 350 -5.81 -3.45 -5.50
N SER A 351 -4.83 -4.27 -5.91
CA SER A 351 -3.72 -3.79 -6.75
C SER A 351 -4.18 -3.33 -8.13
N LYS A 352 -5.35 -3.81 -8.60
CA LYS A 352 -5.99 -3.41 -9.86
C LYS A 352 -6.73 -2.09 -9.78
N TRP A 353 -6.99 -1.59 -8.57
CA TRP A 353 -7.62 -0.29 -8.36
C TRP A 353 -6.59 0.75 -7.90
N ASN A 354 -5.87 0.41 -6.84
CA ASN A 354 -4.96 1.32 -6.17
C ASN A 354 -3.83 1.72 -7.12
N TYR A 355 -3.67 3.02 -7.30
CA TYR A 355 -2.54 3.59 -8.05
C TYR A 355 -2.44 3.06 -9.48
N GLN A 356 -3.57 2.66 -10.07
CA GLN A 356 -3.68 2.29 -11.48
C GLN A 356 -4.23 3.46 -12.30
N GLU A 357 -3.89 3.49 -13.58
CA GLU A 357 -4.38 4.51 -14.51
C GLU A 357 -5.91 4.46 -14.64
N GLU A 358 -6.52 5.63 -14.85
CA GLU A 358 -7.98 5.78 -14.90
C GLU A 358 -8.65 4.95 -15.99
N ASN A 359 -8.02 4.89 -17.16
CA ASN A 359 -8.47 4.19 -18.35
C ASN A 359 -8.59 2.67 -18.16
N ILE A 360 -7.94 2.09 -17.13
CA ILE A 360 -7.89 0.63 -16.91
C ILE A 360 -8.49 0.19 -15.57
N LYS A 361 -8.35 1.00 -14.51
CA LYS A 361 -8.57 0.53 -13.13
C LYS A 361 -9.97 0.00 -12.84
N THR A 362 -11.01 0.65 -13.37
CA THR A 362 -12.41 0.27 -13.10
C THR A 362 -12.75 -1.08 -13.74
N GLY A 363 -12.29 -1.31 -14.97
CA GLY A 363 -12.45 -2.59 -15.64
C GLY A 363 -11.61 -3.69 -15.00
N GLN A 364 -10.35 -3.39 -14.66
CA GLN A 364 -9.43 -4.37 -14.07
C GLN A 364 -9.89 -4.84 -12.68
N VAL A 365 -10.34 -3.94 -11.79
CA VAL A 365 -10.81 -4.34 -10.46
C VAL A 365 -12.07 -5.20 -10.54
N LEU A 366 -13.02 -4.85 -11.42
CA LEU A 366 -14.24 -5.63 -11.60
C LEU A 366 -13.95 -7.01 -12.21
N ARG A 367 -13.06 -7.06 -13.21
CA ARG A 367 -12.55 -8.30 -13.78
C ARG A 367 -11.89 -9.16 -12.72
N SER A 368 -11.09 -8.55 -11.83
CA SER A 368 -10.45 -9.28 -10.75
C SER A 368 -11.48 -10.06 -9.96
N GLU A 369 -12.64 -9.49 -9.60
CA GLU A 369 -13.65 -10.20 -8.81
C GLU A 369 -14.37 -11.33 -9.56
N ARG A 370 -14.42 -11.27 -10.89
CA ARG A 370 -15.18 -12.19 -11.75
C ARG A 370 -14.35 -13.34 -12.31
N GLU A 371 -13.10 -13.06 -12.64
CA GLU A 371 -12.17 -14.05 -13.17
C GLU A 371 -11.90 -15.12 -12.09
N SER A 372 -11.90 -16.39 -12.52
CA SER A 372 -11.69 -17.54 -11.65
C SER A 372 -10.33 -17.44 -10.97
N LYS A 373 -10.33 -17.65 -9.66
CA LYS A 373 -9.11 -17.72 -8.85
C LYS A 373 -9.07 -19.02 -8.06
N PRO A 374 -7.88 -19.53 -7.74
CA PRO A 374 -7.73 -20.62 -6.78
C PRO A 374 -8.47 -20.32 -5.47
N LEU A 375 -9.37 -21.23 -5.08
CA LEU A 375 -10.06 -21.18 -3.81
C LEU A 375 -9.15 -21.68 -2.68
N GLY A 376 -9.38 -21.16 -1.47
CA GLY A 376 -8.68 -21.58 -0.27
C GLY A 376 -8.34 -20.41 0.65
N SER A 377 -7.75 -20.74 1.78
CA SER A 377 -7.48 -19.82 2.89
C SER A 377 -5.99 -19.64 3.10
N VAL A 378 -5.58 -18.49 3.63
CA VAL A 378 -4.17 -18.22 3.96
C VAL A 378 -3.86 -18.45 5.44
N LEU A 379 -4.88 -18.66 6.26
CA LEU A 379 -4.74 -19.03 7.66
C LEU A 379 -5.77 -20.12 8.02
N LEU A 380 -5.28 -21.26 8.45
CA LEU A 380 -6.07 -22.42 8.86
C LEU A 380 -5.74 -22.82 10.30
N ARG A 381 -6.71 -23.43 10.97
CA ARG A 381 -6.58 -23.98 12.33
C ARG A 381 -7.14 -25.39 12.40
N SER A 382 -6.43 -26.29 13.05
CA SER A 382 -6.97 -27.59 13.47
C SER A 382 -6.58 -27.90 14.92
N GLU A 383 -7.41 -28.68 15.59
CA GLU A 383 -7.09 -29.20 16.92
C GLU A 383 -6.07 -30.34 16.78
N ALA A 384 -5.06 -30.35 17.64
CA ALA A 384 -4.03 -31.39 17.63
C ALA A 384 -3.67 -31.79 19.06
N GLY A 385 -4.17 -32.95 19.50
CA GLY A 385 -4.05 -33.38 20.89
C GLY A 385 -4.85 -32.48 21.82
N ARG A 386 -4.18 -31.83 22.79
CA ARG A 386 -4.77 -30.80 23.66
C ARG A 386 -4.38 -29.38 23.22
N GLY A 387 -3.55 -29.27 22.20
CA GLY A 387 -3.09 -28.03 21.61
C GLY A 387 -3.72 -27.81 20.25
N GLU A 388 -3.02 -27.07 19.39
CA GLU A 388 -3.52 -26.75 18.07
C GLU A 388 -2.40 -26.57 17.04
N LEU A 389 -2.76 -26.80 15.79
CA LEU A 389 -1.94 -26.58 14.61
C LEU A 389 -2.52 -25.40 13.82
N LEU A 390 -1.72 -24.35 13.69
CA LEU A 390 -2.02 -23.18 12.87
C LEU A 390 -1.13 -23.22 11.62
N LEU A 391 -1.74 -23.09 10.45
CA LEU A 391 -1.03 -23.02 9.18
C LEU A 391 -1.18 -21.61 8.62
N SER A 392 -0.07 -20.92 8.40
CA SER A 392 -0.05 -19.56 7.85
C SER A 392 0.71 -19.52 6.53
N ALA A 393 0.07 -19.00 5.49
CA ALA A 393 0.70 -18.64 4.23
C ALA A 393 1.03 -17.13 4.13
N ILE A 394 0.69 -16.35 5.17
CA ILE A 394 1.03 -14.92 5.23
C ILE A 394 2.43 -14.73 5.83
N ASP A 395 3.17 -13.76 5.29
CA ASP A 395 4.47 -13.31 5.80
C ASP A 395 4.52 -11.78 5.87
N PRO A 396 4.03 -11.17 6.97
CA PRO A 396 4.03 -9.71 7.10
C PRO A 396 5.42 -9.08 7.18
N PHE A 397 6.52 -9.85 7.30
CA PHE A 397 7.87 -9.28 7.33
C PHE A 397 8.22 -8.50 6.05
N VAL A 398 7.56 -8.81 4.92
CA VAL A 398 7.69 -8.05 3.65
C VAL A 398 7.27 -6.58 3.78
N LEU A 399 6.56 -6.23 4.85
CA LEU A 399 6.05 -4.87 5.12
C LEU A 399 7.01 -4.02 5.98
N GLY A 400 8.14 -4.55 6.44
CA GLY A 400 9.06 -3.85 7.35
C GLY A 400 8.42 -3.54 8.71
N ASN A 401 8.70 -2.37 9.29
CA ASN A 401 8.30 -1.98 10.66
C ASN A 401 6.80 -2.13 10.96
N LYS A 402 5.93 -1.86 9.98
CA LYS A 402 4.49 -2.03 10.13
C LYS A 402 4.08 -3.50 10.17
N GLY A 403 4.79 -4.35 9.43
CA GLY A 403 4.68 -5.81 9.54
C GLY A 403 5.15 -6.29 10.92
N SER A 404 6.29 -5.78 11.39
CA SER A 404 6.84 -6.08 12.71
C SER A 404 5.85 -5.84 13.86
N ALA A 405 5.11 -4.72 13.83
CA ALA A 405 4.08 -4.42 14.82
C ALA A 405 2.92 -5.45 14.80
N LEU A 406 2.43 -5.79 13.60
CA LEU A 406 1.38 -6.80 13.42
C LEU A 406 1.84 -8.18 13.92
N ILE A 407 3.05 -8.59 13.55
CA ILE A 407 3.63 -9.88 13.95
C ILE A 407 3.77 -9.94 15.47
N HIS A 408 4.30 -8.88 16.08
CA HIS A 408 4.43 -8.79 17.53
C HIS A 408 3.08 -8.93 18.23
N GLU A 409 2.04 -8.25 17.74
CA GLU A 409 0.67 -8.37 18.28
C GLU A 409 0.11 -9.78 18.10
N MET A 410 0.25 -10.38 16.92
CA MET A 410 -0.17 -11.77 16.64
C MET A 410 0.50 -12.76 17.61
N LEU A 411 1.82 -12.66 17.80
CA LEU A 411 2.56 -13.51 18.72
C LEU A 411 2.18 -13.26 20.18
N HIS A 412 2.03 -11.98 20.57
CA HIS A 412 1.53 -11.63 21.90
C HIS A 412 0.15 -12.25 22.17
N ASN A 413 -0.75 -12.23 21.19
CA ASN A 413 -2.08 -12.81 21.31
C ASN A 413 -2.08 -14.35 21.29
N LEU A 414 -0.99 -14.96 20.86
CA LEU A 414 -0.68 -16.38 21.09
C LEU A 414 0.03 -16.60 22.44
N GLY A 415 0.24 -15.59 23.27
CA GLY A 415 0.92 -15.73 24.57
C GLY A 415 2.45 -15.80 24.49
N ALA A 416 3.08 -15.31 23.42
CA ALA A 416 4.54 -15.29 23.30
C ALA A 416 5.19 -14.44 24.41
N ARG A 417 6.30 -14.94 24.97
CA ARG A 417 7.18 -14.16 25.85
C ARG A 417 8.27 -13.45 25.05
N PHE A 418 8.44 -12.17 25.33
CA PHE A 418 9.47 -11.31 24.73
C PHE A 418 10.55 -10.93 25.75
N ASN A 419 11.80 -10.84 25.32
CA ASN A 419 12.92 -10.35 26.13
C ASN A 419 13.00 -8.81 26.06
N GLY A 420 12.36 -8.12 26.99
CA GLY A 420 12.42 -6.65 27.05
C GLY A 420 11.57 -5.97 25.97
N ARG A 421 11.87 -4.70 25.66
CA ARG A 421 11.19 -3.97 24.58
C ARG A 421 11.73 -4.43 23.21
N PRO A 422 10.94 -4.38 22.12
CA PRO A 422 11.42 -4.69 20.76
C PRO A 422 12.71 -3.92 20.46
N ARG A 423 13.70 -4.56 19.84
CA ARG A 423 14.83 -3.83 19.23
C ARG A 423 14.27 -3.08 18.04
N HIS A 424 13.88 -1.82 18.27
CA HIS A 424 13.38 -0.96 17.20
C HIS A 424 14.47 -0.86 16.12
N ILE A 425 14.18 -1.32 14.89
CA ILE A 425 15.02 -0.98 13.74
C ILE A 425 15.06 0.54 13.67
N PRO A 426 16.22 1.19 13.82
CA PRO A 426 16.25 2.64 13.92
C PRO A 426 15.77 3.24 12.61
N ALA A 427 14.90 4.25 12.72
CA ALA A 427 14.47 5.00 11.56
C ALA A 427 15.67 5.75 10.99
N ALA A 428 15.90 5.74 9.67
CA ALA A 428 17.05 6.45 9.11
C ALA A 428 16.99 7.96 9.39
N LEU A 429 15.77 8.51 9.46
CA LEU A 429 15.49 9.91 9.72
C LEU A 429 15.02 10.16 11.16
N ASP A 430 15.46 11.29 11.72
CA ASP A 430 14.86 11.86 12.93
C ASP A 430 13.50 12.53 12.62
N ARG A 431 12.83 13.04 13.66
CA ARG A 431 11.54 13.74 13.52
C ARG A 431 11.60 15.03 12.70
N ASN A 432 12.80 15.57 12.47
CA ASN A 432 13.04 16.78 11.69
C ASN A 432 13.42 16.47 10.24
N GLY A 433 13.48 15.18 9.85
CA GLY A 433 13.89 14.71 8.53
C GLY A 433 15.42 14.58 8.36
N THR A 434 16.21 14.71 9.44
CA THR A 434 17.67 14.59 9.40
C THR A 434 18.10 13.12 9.35
N VAL A 435 19.01 12.76 8.45
CA VAL A 435 19.58 11.41 8.38
C VAL A 435 20.51 11.18 9.57
N VAL A 436 20.08 10.33 10.50
CA VAL A 436 20.79 10.03 11.76
C VAL A 436 21.24 8.58 11.86
N HIS A 437 20.63 7.68 11.08
CA HIS A 437 20.99 6.27 11.01
C HIS A 437 21.13 5.85 9.55
N ALA A 438 22.20 5.13 9.19
CA ALA A 438 22.41 4.61 7.84
C ALA A 438 23.30 3.35 7.85
N LEU A 439 23.19 2.54 6.80
CA LEU A 439 24.23 1.58 6.48
C LEU A 439 25.38 2.30 5.78
N LEU A 440 26.57 2.21 6.36
CA LEU A 440 27.78 2.83 5.86
C LEU A 440 28.70 1.79 5.21
N SER A 441 29.20 2.09 4.01
CA SER A 441 30.21 1.30 3.32
C SER A 441 31.30 2.20 2.73
N GLY A 442 32.56 1.89 3.03
CA GLY A 442 33.73 2.69 2.65
C GLY A 442 34.91 2.49 3.60
N THR A 443 36.06 3.13 3.38
CA THR A 443 36.37 4.17 2.37
C THR A 443 36.80 3.59 1.02
N TYR A 444 36.51 4.27 -0.09
CA TYR A 444 36.96 3.89 -1.44
C TYR A 444 37.76 5.00 -2.11
N ALA A 445 39.07 4.78 -2.29
CA ALA A 445 39.96 5.73 -2.94
C ALA A 445 40.15 5.46 -4.45
N GLY A 446 40.62 6.47 -5.18
CA GLY A 446 40.95 6.40 -6.60
C GLY A 446 42.05 7.38 -6.98
N GLY A 447 42.44 7.42 -8.25
CA GLY A 447 43.52 8.30 -8.72
C GLY A 447 43.13 9.78 -8.75
N SER A 448 41.83 10.08 -8.76
CA SER A 448 41.26 11.42 -8.65
C SER A 448 39.82 11.39 -8.14
N MET A 449 39.35 12.49 -7.57
CA MET A 449 37.95 12.63 -7.15
C MET A 449 36.92 12.45 -8.29
N ASP A 450 37.23 12.86 -9.51
CA ASP A 450 36.32 12.66 -10.65
C ASP A 450 36.18 11.16 -10.99
N GLU A 451 37.28 10.41 -10.95
CA GLU A 451 37.26 8.96 -11.09
C GLU A 451 36.45 8.31 -9.96
N VAL A 452 36.71 8.73 -8.72
CA VAL A 452 36.04 8.20 -7.52
C VAL A 452 34.54 8.41 -7.62
N MET A 453 34.07 9.60 -8.02
CA MET A 453 32.64 9.85 -8.14
C MET A 453 31.99 9.10 -9.31
N ALA A 454 32.70 8.91 -10.43
CA ALA A 454 32.19 8.19 -11.59
C ALA A 454 32.14 6.66 -11.41
N ARG A 455 33.00 6.09 -10.55
CA ARG A 455 33.11 4.64 -10.38
C ARG A 455 32.11 4.08 -9.36
N ASP A 456 31.48 2.95 -9.70
CA ASP A 456 30.71 2.15 -8.75
C ASP A 456 31.64 1.20 -7.97
N TYR A 457 31.50 1.18 -6.64
CA TYR A 457 32.32 0.39 -5.73
C TYR A 457 31.52 -0.70 -4.97
N LEU A 458 30.20 -0.79 -5.17
CA LEU A 458 29.27 -1.48 -4.27
C LEU A 458 29.30 -3.02 -4.34
N ALA A 459 29.85 -3.61 -5.39
CA ALA A 459 29.89 -5.06 -5.57
C ALA A 459 30.72 -5.76 -4.47
N GLY A 460 30.08 -6.68 -3.73
CA GLY A 460 30.73 -7.56 -2.74
C GLY A 460 31.27 -6.85 -1.49
N ARG A 461 30.65 -5.73 -1.09
CA ARG A 461 31.14 -4.88 0.02
C ARG A 461 30.42 -5.12 1.34
N TYR A 462 31.12 -4.78 2.42
CA TYR A 462 30.62 -4.85 3.78
C TYR A 462 29.93 -3.54 4.18
N TRP A 463 28.72 -3.65 4.73
CA TRP A 463 27.91 -2.55 5.22
C TRP A 463 27.80 -2.60 6.75
N GLY A 464 28.23 -1.54 7.42
CA GLY A 464 28.06 -1.39 8.87
C GLY A 464 26.92 -0.43 9.20
N ALA A 465 26.05 -0.79 10.14
CA ALA A 465 25.10 0.17 10.70
C ALA A 465 25.88 1.22 11.52
N MET A 466 25.68 2.50 11.20
CA MET A 466 26.37 3.62 11.83
C MET A 466 25.38 4.75 12.11
N ASP A 467 25.76 5.61 13.06
CA ASP A 467 24.95 6.73 13.54
C ASP A 467 25.68 8.06 13.33
N SER A 468 24.95 9.13 13.07
CA SER A 468 25.49 10.48 13.17
C SER A 468 25.72 10.89 14.62
N ASN A 469 26.38 12.04 14.84
CA ASN A 469 26.37 12.66 16.17
C ASN A 469 24.97 13.21 16.55
N GLU A 470 24.83 13.72 17.77
CA GLU A 470 23.57 14.27 18.31
C GLU A 470 23.00 15.46 17.51
N GLU A 471 23.85 16.15 16.72
CA GLU A 471 23.46 17.28 15.87
C GLU A 471 23.11 16.87 14.42
N GLY A 472 23.23 15.58 14.09
CA GLY A 472 22.98 15.05 12.75
C GLY A 472 24.17 15.14 11.79
N PHE A 473 25.37 15.40 12.28
CA PHE A 473 26.60 15.42 11.49
C PHE A 473 27.28 14.05 11.47
N TRP A 474 27.64 13.62 10.27
CA TRP A 474 28.44 12.45 9.97
C TRP A 474 29.90 12.87 9.85
N ASN A 475 30.71 12.53 10.85
CA ASN A 475 32.15 12.79 10.84
C ASN A 475 32.90 11.50 10.46
N PHE A 476 33.15 11.35 9.16
CA PHE A 476 33.73 10.13 8.58
C PHE A 476 35.20 9.94 8.97
N GLU A 477 35.90 11.02 9.30
CA GLU A 477 37.28 10.97 9.83
C GLU A 477 37.32 10.22 11.17
N THR A 478 36.35 10.51 12.05
CA THR A 478 36.28 9.92 13.40
C THR A 478 35.57 8.56 13.47
N MET A 479 34.95 8.11 12.38
CA MET A 479 34.20 6.84 12.30
C MET A 479 35.09 5.59 12.12
N ASN A 480 36.40 5.71 12.32
CA ASN A 480 37.39 4.62 12.23
C ASN A 480 37.28 3.79 10.95
N LEU A 481 37.01 4.46 9.83
CA LEU A 481 36.86 3.81 8.52
C LEU A 481 38.22 3.33 8.01
N LYS A 482 38.26 2.13 7.42
CA LYS A 482 39.50 1.54 6.89
C LYS A 482 39.76 2.01 5.45
N GLY A 483 40.92 2.63 5.22
CA GLY A 483 41.43 2.99 3.90
C GLY A 483 41.93 4.45 3.80
N GLU A 484 42.28 4.88 2.59
CA GLU A 484 42.72 6.25 2.34
C GLU A 484 41.54 7.24 2.44
N GLN A 485 41.78 8.40 3.06
CA GLN A 485 40.79 9.47 3.25
C GLN A 485 41.00 10.66 2.30
N LYS A 486 41.94 10.53 1.36
CA LYS A 486 42.19 11.48 0.29
C LYS A 486 41.67 10.90 -1.02
N ASP A 487 41.07 11.75 -1.86
CA ASP A 487 40.51 11.34 -3.15
C ASP A 487 39.68 10.05 -3.00
N CYS A 488 38.71 10.09 -2.08
CA CYS A 488 37.97 8.91 -1.66
C CYS A 488 36.47 9.17 -1.50
N ALA A 489 35.67 8.11 -1.34
CA ALA A 489 34.24 8.22 -1.04
C ALA A 489 33.74 7.15 -0.05
N VAL A 490 32.65 7.48 0.62
CA VAL A 490 31.80 6.56 1.39
C VAL A 490 30.38 6.55 0.84
N TYR A 491 29.65 5.51 1.18
CA TYR A 491 28.24 5.37 0.87
C TYR A 491 27.43 5.30 2.15
N LEU A 492 26.34 6.06 2.20
CA LEU A 492 25.27 5.91 3.18
C LEU A 492 24.04 5.35 2.48
N SER A 493 23.52 4.23 2.96
CA SER A 493 22.36 3.55 2.40
C SER A 493 21.24 3.45 3.44
N PHE A 494 20.04 3.81 3.01
CA PHE A 494 18.82 3.67 3.81
C PHE A 494 17.60 3.61 2.88
N TRP A 495 16.44 3.32 3.46
CA TRP A 495 15.18 3.26 2.73
C TRP A 495 14.21 4.31 3.25
N LEU A 496 13.49 4.94 2.33
CA LEU A 496 12.39 5.86 2.62
C LEU A 496 11.08 5.27 2.09
N PHE A 497 10.11 5.04 2.96
CA PHE A 497 8.76 4.70 2.57
C PHE A 497 7.99 5.98 2.27
N SER A 498 7.57 6.15 1.02
CA SER A 498 6.63 7.19 0.65
C SER A 498 5.22 6.63 0.56
N PRO A 499 4.23 7.21 1.27
CA PRO A 499 2.83 6.79 1.14
C PRO A 499 2.22 7.15 -0.23
N ARG A 500 2.87 8.01 -1.02
CA ARG A 500 2.39 8.61 -2.28
C ARG A 500 3.49 8.57 -3.34
N SER A 501 3.14 8.55 -4.62
CA SER A 501 4.15 8.74 -5.68
C SER A 501 4.44 10.24 -5.82
N LEU A 502 5.72 10.61 -5.86
CA LEU A 502 6.19 11.97 -6.11
C LEU A 502 6.67 12.18 -7.56
N VAL A 503 6.30 11.26 -8.45
CA VAL A 503 6.67 11.33 -9.87
C VAL A 503 5.48 11.16 -10.82
N ASN A 504 4.35 10.63 -10.32
CA ASN A 504 3.16 10.39 -11.13
C ASN A 504 2.00 11.33 -10.75
N LEU A 505 1.86 12.44 -11.48
CA LEU A 505 0.81 13.45 -11.29
C LEU A 505 -0.60 12.92 -11.56
N LEU A 506 -0.75 11.93 -12.45
CA LEU A 506 -2.06 11.35 -12.76
C LEU A 506 -2.58 10.48 -11.60
N LEU A 507 -1.68 9.85 -10.86
CA LEU A 507 -2.03 9.09 -9.66
C LEU A 507 -2.16 9.99 -8.42
N GLU A 508 -1.43 11.10 -8.38
CA GLU A 508 -1.34 11.99 -7.22
C GLU A 508 -1.41 13.47 -7.66
N PRO A 509 -2.62 14.03 -7.90
CA PRO A 509 -2.77 15.38 -8.45
C PRO A 509 -2.28 16.49 -7.49
N ASN A 510 -2.33 16.25 -6.18
CA ASN A 510 -1.85 17.18 -5.14
C ASN A 510 -0.50 16.70 -4.56
N MET A 511 0.49 16.54 -5.42
CA MET A 511 1.79 15.94 -5.06
C MET A 511 2.64 16.89 -4.19
N PRO A 512 3.12 16.45 -3.02
CA PRO A 512 4.04 17.24 -2.21
C PRO A 512 5.43 17.18 -2.84
N ARG A 513 6.14 18.32 -2.87
CA ARG A 513 7.56 18.34 -3.25
C ARG A 513 8.42 18.00 -2.04
N LEU A 514 9.26 16.98 -2.17
CA LEU A 514 10.29 16.59 -1.19
C LEU A 514 11.65 17.09 -1.67
N ASP A 515 12.41 17.76 -0.81
CA ASP A 515 13.72 18.33 -1.09
C ASP A 515 14.76 17.74 -0.12
N LEU A 516 16.00 17.56 -0.59
CA LEU A 516 17.15 17.19 0.23
C LEU A 516 18.04 18.42 0.46
N GLU A 517 18.11 18.87 1.70
CA GLU A 517 19.10 19.84 2.17
C GLU A 517 20.35 19.10 2.61
N PHE A 518 21.53 19.58 2.22
CA PHE A 518 22.79 18.95 2.60
C PHE A 518 23.91 19.95 2.84
N ALA A 519 24.86 19.54 3.69
CA ALA A 519 26.17 20.13 3.82
C ALA A 519 27.19 18.99 3.71
N ALA A 520 27.98 18.95 2.64
CA ALA A 520 29.01 17.93 2.43
C ALA A 520 30.29 18.63 1.99
N ASP A 521 31.44 18.24 2.55
CA ASP A 521 32.69 19.01 2.38
C ASP A 521 33.13 19.13 0.92
N ASP A 522 33.28 18.02 0.20
CA ASP A 522 33.80 18.09 -1.18
C ASP A 522 32.78 17.75 -2.25
N LYS A 523 32.23 16.53 -2.27
CA LYS A 523 31.25 16.12 -3.28
C LYS A 523 30.16 15.25 -2.69
N LEU A 524 28.96 15.38 -3.24
CA LEU A 524 27.84 14.48 -3.00
C LEU A 524 27.42 13.84 -4.34
N ALA A 525 26.90 12.63 -4.32
CA ALA A 525 26.02 12.10 -5.36
C ALA A 525 24.87 11.37 -4.68
N VAL A 526 23.67 11.52 -5.23
CA VAL A 526 22.42 11.03 -4.64
C VAL A 526 21.76 10.13 -5.65
N TYR A 527 21.49 8.90 -5.24
CA TYR A 527 20.77 7.92 -6.03
C TYR A 527 19.45 7.60 -5.35
N VAL A 528 18.40 7.51 -6.16
CA VAL A 528 17.07 7.04 -5.73
C VAL A 528 16.72 5.85 -6.61
N ASN A 529 16.45 4.69 -5.99
CA ASN A 529 16.15 3.44 -6.68
C ASN A 529 17.19 3.09 -7.76
N GLY A 530 18.47 3.33 -7.48
CA GLY A 530 19.60 3.10 -8.38
C GLY A 530 19.85 4.19 -9.43
N ASN A 531 18.94 5.17 -9.58
CA ASN A 531 19.09 6.26 -10.55
C ASN A 531 19.81 7.45 -9.92
N LEU A 532 20.90 7.91 -10.55
CA LEU A 532 21.59 9.15 -10.17
C LEU A 532 20.70 10.36 -10.49
N LEU A 533 20.55 11.28 -9.55
CA LEU A 533 19.81 12.53 -9.78
C LEU A 533 20.69 13.54 -10.55
N ASP A 534 20.18 14.10 -11.65
CA ASP A 534 20.90 14.99 -12.60
C ASP A 534 21.55 16.24 -11.96
N ASN A 535 21.15 16.60 -10.73
CA ASN A 535 21.66 17.76 -9.99
C ASN A 535 22.56 17.41 -8.79
N ALA A 536 22.99 16.15 -8.65
CA ALA A 536 23.56 15.66 -7.38
C ALA A 536 25.06 15.89 -7.19
N VAL A 537 25.89 15.99 -8.25
CA VAL A 537 27.33 16.25 -8.12
C VAL A 537 27.59 17.72 -7.84
N LYS A 538 27.42 18.12 -6.59
CA LYS A 538 27.69 19.48 -6.14
C LYS A 538 28.98 19.53 -5.32
N ARG A 539 29.82 20.50 -5.65
CA ARG A 539 30.98 20.90 -4.86
C ARG A 539 30.57 22.00 -3.89
N GLN A 540 31.03 21.92 -2.64
CA GLN A 540 30.70 22.93 -1.63
C GLN A 540 31.96 23.43 -0.93
N ASP A 541 32.49 24.57 -1.37
CA ASP A 541 33.70 25.13 -0.73
C ASP A 541 33.44 25.72 0.68
N ASN A 542 32.18 25.75 1.17
CA ASN A 542 31.83 26.23 2.51
C ASN A 542 30.63 25.47 3.14
N PRO A 543 30.85 24.61 4.16
CA PRO A 543 29.79 23.84 4.83
C PRO A 543 28.78 24.68 5.63
N ALA A 544 29.00 25.99 5.82
CA ALA A 544 28.07 26.89 6.52
C ALA A 544 26.84 27.34 5.70
N LEU A 545 26.78 27.03 4.40
CA LEU A 545 25.65 27.36 3.51
C LEU A 545 24.98 26.07 2.99
N PRO A 546 23.89 25.57 3.62
CA PRO A 546 23.26 24.33 3.18
C PRO A 546 22.76 24.45 1.74
N GLN A 547 23.15 23.50 0.90
CA GLN A 547 22.68 23.40 -0.47
C GLN A 547 21.42 22.54 -0.52
N ARG A 548 20.62 22.69 -1.58
CA ARG A 548 19.37 21.94 -1.77
C ARG A 548 19.36 21.21 -3.11
N ILE A 549 18.85 19.99 -3.10
CA ILE A 549 18.38 19.25 -4.27
C ILE A 549 16.86 19.23 -4.16
N GLU A 550 16.19 19.91 -5.10
CA GLU A 550 14.73 19.99 -5.11
C GLU A 550 14.13 18.78 -5.82
N GLY A 551 12.96 18.32 -5.35
CA GLY A 551 12.16 17.31 -6.05
C GLY A 551 12.78 15.92 -6.07
N ILE A 552 13.05 15.35 -4.89
CA ILE A 552 13.48 13.96 -4.73
C ILE A 552 12.38 13.02 -5.26
N PRO A 553 12.66 12.23 -6.31
CA PRO A 553 11.63 11.47 -7.03
C PRO A 553 11.33 10.15 -6.32
N LEU A 554 10.61 10.21 -5.20
CA LEU A 554 10.16 9.01 -4.51
C LEU A 554 8.99 8.38 -5.24
N GLU A 555 9.10 7.10 -5.57
CA GLU A 555 7.96 6.28 -5.92
C GLU A 555 7.10 6.00 -4.69
N LYS A 556 5.86 5.55 -4.88
CA LYS A 556 5.08 5.05 -3.75
C LYS A 556 5.66 3.73 -3.25
N GLY A 557 5.79 3.58 -1.94
CA GLY A 557 6.37 2.41 -1.28
C GLY A 557 7.79 2.69 -0.80
N TRP A 558 8.54 1.62 -0.57
CA TRP A 558 9.94 1.69 -0.16
C TRP A 558 10.83 2.11 -1.32
N ASN A 559 11.55 3.21 -1.14
CA ASN A 559 12.54 3.73 -2.06
C ASN A 559 13.91 3.57 -1.44
N HIS A 560 14.84 3.03 -2.22
CA HIS A 560 16.23 2.98 -1.80
C HIS A 560 16.87 4.34 -2.04
N VAL A 561 17.50 4.89 -1.01
CA VAL A 561 18.28 6.10 -1.10
C VAL A 561 19.73 5.77 -0.79
N LEU A 562 20.61 6.21 -1.67
CA LEU A 562 22.04 6.03 -1.54
C LEU A 562 22.73 7.39 -1.70
N LEU A 563 23.47 7.80 -0.67
CA LEU A 563 24.30 8.99 -0.69
C LEU A 563 25.75 8.58 -0.82
N LYS A 564 26.43 9.03 -1.88
CA LYS A 564 27.86 8.87 -2.07
C LYS A 564 28.55 10.17 -1.73
N VAL A 565 29.31 10.17 -0.63
CA VAL A 565 29.98 11.38 -0.11
C VAL A 565 31.46 11.26 -0.44
N GLY A 566 32.00 12.18 -1.23
CA GLY A 566 33.41 12.24 -1.61
C GLY A 566 34.22 13.17 -0.72
N GLN A 567 35.50 12.87 -0.54
CA GLN A 567 36.52 13.68 0.14
C GLN A 567 37.78 13.83 -0.72
N LEU A 568 38.15 15.08 -1.02
CA LEU A 568 39.40 15.47 -1.65
C LEU A 568 40.53 15.43 -0.61
N TRP A 569 40.45 16.26 0.43
CA TRP A 569 41.44 16.33 1.54
C TRP A 569 40.88 17.17 2.70
N GLY A 570 41.37 16.98 3.93
CA GLY A 570 40.91 17.76 5.09
C GLY A 570 39.80 17.07 5.89
N GLY A 571 38.93 17.85 6.54
CA GLY A 571 37.94 17.32 7.48
C GLY A 571 36.69 16.77 6.80
N TRP A 572 36.50 15.45 6.86
CA TRP A 572 35.43 14.79 6.10
C TRP A 572 34.10 14.72 6.86
N ASN A 573 33.20 15.66 6.57
CA ASN A 573 31.91 15.78 7.23
C ASN A 573 30.72 15.87 6.27
N GLY A 574 29.57 15.37 6.72
CA GLY A 574 28.30 15.44 6.01
C GLY A 574 27.09 15.65 6.93
N ARG A 575 26.10 16.42 6.48
CA ARG A 575 24.77 16.50 7.11
C ARG A 575 23.72 16.50 6.03
N PHE A 576 22.66 15.71 6.21
CA PHE A 576 21.63 15.46 5.21
C PHE A 576 20.25 15.56 5.87
N ARG A 577 19.34 16.33 5.28
CA ARG A 577 18.01 16.56 5.81
C ARG A 577 16.95 16.63 4.72
N PHE A 578 15.91 15.83 4.84
CA PHE A 578 14.75 15.88 3.97
C PHE A 578 13.71 16.88 4.50
N THR A 579 13.13 17.65 3.60
CA THR A 579 12.05 18.62 3.90
C THR A 579 10.98 18.52 2.83
N ALA A 580 9.70 18.73 3.17
CA ALA A 580 8.63 18.76 2.16
C ALA A 580 7.80 20.02 2.26
N THR A 581 7.24 20.42 1.12
CA THR A 581 6.28 21.54 1.00
C THR A 581 5.00 21.31 1.79
N ASP A 582 4.62 20.05 2.01
CA ASP A 582 3.53 19.65 2.91
C ASP A 582 4.08 19.04 4.22
N PRO A 583 3.93 19.72 5.37
CA PRO A 583 4.34 19.17 6.66
C PRO A 583 3.61 17.89 7.08
N ALA A 584 2.39 17.66 6.59
CA ALA A 584 1.66 16.43 6.86
C ALA A 584 2.30 15.24 6.16
N TYR A 585 2.76 15.41 4.92
CA TYR A 585 3.50 14.39 4.19
C TYR A 585 4.80 13.99 4.91
N MET A 586 5.57 14.95 5.45
CA MET A 586 6.79 14.62 6.23
C MET A 586 6.52 13.71 7.43
N ARG A 587 5.36 13.84 8.09
CA ARG A 587 4.98 12.97 9.22
C ARG A 587 4.56 11.57 8.80
N GLN A 588 4.25 11.37 7.53
CA GLN A 588 3.85 10.08 6.97
C GLN A 588 5.01 9.34 6.30
N LEU A 589 6.13 10.02 6.06
CA LEU A 589 7.35 9.41 5.55
C LEU A 589 7.94 8.50 6.63
N GLU A 590 8.12 7.22 6.31
CA GLU A 590 8.82 6.29 7.19
C GLU A 590 10.22 6.04 6.64
N SER A 591 11.13 5.63 7.51
CA SER A 591 12.50 5.34 7.08
C SER A 591 13.08 4.22 7.91
N VAL A 592 14.03 3.48 7.34
CA VAL A 592 14.70 2.34 7.98
C VAL A 592 16.10 2.15 7.42
N ILE A 593 16.96 1.53 8.23
CA ILE A 593 18.17 0.89 7.78
C ILE A 593 17.90 -0.62 7.72
N MET A 594 17.98 -1.23 6.54
CA MET A 594 17.83 -2.68 6.36
C MET A 594 19.07 -3.20 5.64
N GLN A 595 19.68 -4.27 6.16
CA GLN A 595 20.77 -5.00 5.51
C GLN A 595 20.24 -5.95 4.44
#